data_AF-A0A9N9SC35-F1
#
_entry.id   AF-A0A9N9SC35-F1
#
_cell.length_a   1.000
_cell.length_b   1.000
_cell.length_c   1.000
_cell.angle_alpha   90.00
_cell.angle_beta   90.00
_cell.angle_gamma   90.00
#
_symmetry.space_group_name_H-M   'P 1'
#
loop_
_entity.id
_entity.type
_entity.pdbx_description
1 polymer ?
#
loop_
_entity_poly.entity_id
_entity_poly.type
_entity_poly.pdbx_seq_one_letter_code
_entity_poly.pdbx_strand_id
1 'polypeptide(L)'
;MDHGKELAASPPTLSTLKVNDLKILKKEFSDVNETKFALLTRKGVFPYDYVDNVERLDESELPSIQNFYNKLNDTNISDDDYAHARKVWESFELKSLGEYSDLYMRTDIPLLADVMENFRASSLKTYGLDPAWYYTMPGYTWDCMLKYTGCKLQIIKDIDMVMFVEQAIRGGVSVCCNRVLADEVVSEADAVKNVK
;
A
#
# COMPACT_ATOMS: atom_id res chain seq x y z
N MET A 1 -4.29 9.66 -8.47
CA MET A 1 -3.16 9.63 -7.51
C MET A 1 -3.67 8.90 -6.29
N ASP A 2 -3.13 7.71 -6.06
CA ASP A 2 -3.57 6.79 -5.01
C ASP A 2 -2.84 7.15 -3.71
N HIS A 3 -3.42 8.05 -2.93
CA HIS A 3 -2.82 8.61 -1.70
C HIS A 3 -2.83 7.62 -0.51
N GLY A 4 -3.24 6.36 -0.71
CA GLY A 4 -3.31 5.35 0.35
C GLY A 4 -2.17 4.32 0.36
N LYS A 5 -1.28 4.31 -0.64
CA LYS A 5 -0.29 3.23 -0.82
C LYS A 5 1.06 3.40 -0.09
N GLU A 6 1.33 4.58 0.48
CA GLU A 6 2.63 4.89 1.10
C GLU A 6 2.77 4.42 2.55
N LEU A 7 1.67 4.11 3.26
CA LEU A 7 1.71 3.77 4.69
C LEU A 7 1.19 2.38 5.04
N ALA A 8 0.61 1.66 4.07
CA ALA A 8 0.46 0.21 4.22
C ALA A 8 1.83 -0.43 3.97
N ALA A 9 2.14 -1.55 4.64
CA ALA A 9 3.26 -2.42 4.29
C ALA A 9 3.04 -3.00 2.87
N SER A 10 3.22 -2.15 1.86
CA SER A 10 3.09 -2.47 0.47
C SER A 10 4.41 -3.14 0.02
N PRO A 11 4.36 -4.14 -0.87
CA PRO A 11 5.57 -4.81 -1.37
C PRO A 11 6.72 -3.87 -1.80
N PRO A 12 6.46 -2.71 -2.47
CA PRO A 12 7.54 -1.79 -2.82
C PRO A 12 8.16 -1.04 -1.62
N THR A 13 7.45 -0.91 -0.49
CA THR A 13 8.00 -0.24 0.71
C THR A 13 8.87 -1.22 1.52
N LEU A 14 8.42 -2.47 1.65
CA LEU A 14 9.18 -3.55 2.29
C LEU A 14 10.50 -3.86 1.57
N SER A 15 10.54 -3.75 0.23
CA SER A 15 11.76 -4.00 -0.54
C SER A 15 12.85 -2.95 -0.33
N THR A 16 12.52 -1.77 0.22
CA THR A 16 13.51 -0.74 0.56
C THR A 16 14.20 -0.96 1.90
N LEU A 17 13.60 -1.78 2.78
CA LEU A 17 14.16 -2.12 4.09
C LEU A 17 15.09 -3.32 3.97
N LYS A 18 16.29 -3.21 4.55
CA LYS A 18 17.16 -4.38 4.69
C LYS A 18 16.67 -5.19 5.88
N VAL A 19 16.89 -6.50 5.84
CA VAL A 19 16.59 -7.43 6.95
C VAL A 19 17.24 -6.99 8.27
N ASN A 20 18.33 -6.22 8.22
CA ASN A 20 18.99 -5.68 9.41
C ASN A 20 18.25 -4.51 10.07
N ASP A 21 17.35 -3.87 9.35
CA ASP A 21 16.56 -2.74 9.85
C ASP A 21 15.28 -3.19 10.58
N LEU A 22 14.91 -4.48 10.45
CA LEU A 22 13.73 -5.10 11.09
C LEU A 22 13.98 -5.44 12.56
N LYS A 23 14.20 -4.42 13.41
CA LYS A 23 14.59 -4.60 14.81
C LYS A 23 13.43 -5.08 15.68
N ILE A 24 12.23 -4.55 15.46
CA ILE A 24 11.04 -4.86 16.24
C ILE A 24 10.57 -6.28 15.90
N LEU A 25 10.54 -6.63 14.60
CA LEU A 25 10.19 -7.99 14.18
C LEU A 25 11.16 -9.03 14.74
N LYS A 26 12.49 -8.77 14.69
CA LYS A 26 13.49 -9.67 15.28
C LYS A 26 13.32 -9.85 16.79
N LYS A 27 12.85 -8.82 17.49
CA LYS A 27 12.59 -8.88 18.93
C LYS A 27 11.33 -9.72 19.22
N GLU A 28 10.28 -9.58 18.43
CA GLU A 28 9.04 -10.36 18.59
C GLU A 28 9.25 -11.85 18.31
N PHE A 29 10.11 -12.18 17.35
CA PHE A 29 10.41 -13.55 16.93
C PHE A 29 11.84 -13.98 17.30
N SER A 30 12.32 -13.58 18.48
CA SER A 30 13.69 -13.91 18.95
C SER A 30 13.98 -15.40 19.04
N ASP A 31 12.93 -16.19 19.29
CA ASP A 31 13.04 -17.63 19.53
C ASP A 31 12.88 -18.45 18.24
N VAL A 32 12.65 -17.78 17.10
CA VAL A 32 12.45 -18.40 15.80
C VAL A 32 13.79 -18.51 15.07
N ASN A 33 14.03 -19.65 14.42
CA ASN A 33 15.25 -19.87 13.64
C ASN A 33 15.29 -18.96 12.39
N GLU A 34 16.48 -18.74 11.82
CA GLU A 34 16.66 -17.82 10.69
C GLU A 34 15.84 -18.21 9.45
N THR A 35 15.64 -19.50 9.20
CA THR A 35 14.90 -19.99 8.03
C THR A 35 13.40 -19.71 8.12
N LYS A 36 12.79 -19.93 9.29
CA LYS A 36 11.40 -19.55 9.57
C LYS A 36 11.25 -18.04 9.66
N PHE A 37 12.20 -17.35 10.27
CA PHE A 37 12.20 -15.88 10.33
C PHE A 37 12.19 -15.26 8.93
N ALA A 38 12.99 -15.79 8.00
CA ALA A 38 13.00 -15.31 6.62
C ALA A 38 11.61 -15.38 5.94
N LEU A 39 10.77 -16.36 6.30
CA LEU A 39 9.40 -16.44 5.81
C LEU A 39 8.53 -15.27 6.29
N LEU A 40 8.79 -14.76 7.49
CA LEU A 40 8.04 -13.65 8.09
C LEU A 40 8.48 -12.27 7.58
N THR A 41 9.60 -12.18 6.86
CA THR A 41 10.10 -10.88 6.34
C THR A 41 9.34 -10.40 5.09
N ARG A 42 8.57 -11.28 4.46
CA ARG A 42 7.71 -10.94 3.32
C ARG A 42 6.32 -10.58 3.82
N LYS A 43 5.62 -9.72 3.08
CA LYS A 43 4.19 -9.47 3.27
C LYS A 43 3.41 -10.79 3.25
N GLY A 44 2.73 -11.10 4.35
CA GLY A 44 1.85 -12.26 4.43
C GLY A 44 0.58 -12.09 3.58
N VAL A 45 -0.12 -13.20 3.36
CA VAL A 45 -1.41 -13.21 2.66
C VAL A 45 -2.48 -13.83 3.54
N PHE A 46 -3.69 -13.28 3.51
CA PHE A 46 -4.78 -13.71 4.37
C PHE A 46 -6.11 -13.72 3.59
N PRO A 47 -6.96 -14.74 3.74
CA PRO A 47 -8.20 -14.86 2.97
C PRO A 47 -9.35 -14.07 3.65
N TYR A 48 -9.26 -12.75 3.59
CA TYR A 48 -10.20 -11.83 4.28
C TYR A 48 -11.66 -12.07 3.94
N ASP A 49 -11.98 -12.31 2.66
CA ASP A 49 -13.35 -12.51 2.20
C ASP A 49 -13.93 -13.88 2.60
N TYR A 50 -13.07 -14.85 2.93
CA TYR A 50 -13.47 -16.19 3.35
C TYR A 50 -13.78 -16.27 4.85
N VAL A 51 -13.05 -15.52 5.67
CA VAL A 51 -13.26 -15.45 7.12
C VAL A 51 -14.42 -14.50 7.41
N ASP A 52 -15.63 -14.96 7.10
CA ASP A 52 -16.89 -14.22 7.25
C ASP A 52 -17.57 -14.41 8.61
N ASN A 53 -17.07 -15.36 9.42
CA ASN A 53 -17.53 -15.66 10.76
C ASN A 53 -16.38 -16.19 11.62
N VAL A 54 -16.59 -16.24 12.94
CA VAL A 54 -15.54 -16.63 13.90
C VAL A 54 -15.26 -18.13 13.83
N GLU A 55 -16.26 -18.95 13.52
CA GLU A 55 -16.15 -20.40 13.44
C GLU A 55 -15.18 -20.85 12.32
N ARG A 56 -14.99 -20.02 11.28
CA ARG A 56 -13.94 -20.23 10.26
C ARG A 56 -12.54 -20.31 10.86
N LEU A 57 -12.29 -19.63 11.98
CA LEU A 57 -10.96 -19.64 12.62
C LEU A 57 -10.63 -21.00 13.26
N ASP A 58 -11.65 -21.82 13.54
CA ASP A 58 -11.45 -23.17 14.08
C ASP A 58 -11.14 -24.21 12.99
N GLU A 59 -11.19 -23.83 11.70
CA GLU A 59 -10.87 -24.72 10.58
C GLU A 59 -9.41 -25.17 10.66
N SER A 60 -9.18 -26.48 10.57
CA SER A 60 -7.86 -27.09 10.76
C SER A 60 -7.00 -27.16 9.50
N GLU A 61 -7.45 -26.55 8.41
CA GLU A 61 -6.79 -26.58 7.12
C GLU A 61 -6.70 -25.18 6.54
N LEU A 62 -5.63 -24.93 5.78
CA LEU A 62 -5.51 -23.70 5.01
C LEU A 62 -6.59 -23.70 3.90
N PRO A 63 -7.39 -22.63 3.76
CA PRO A 63 -8.41 -22.56 2.71
C PRO A 63 -7.81 -22.75 1.32
N SER A 64 -8.59 -23.32 0.40
CA SER A 64 -8.15 -23.49 -0.98
C SER A 64 -7.79 -22.15 -1.65
N ILE A 65 -6.95 -22.18 -2.69
CA ILE A 65 -6.52 -20.97 -3.42
C ILE A 65 -7.70 -20.11 -3.92
N GLN A 66 -8.83 -20.72 -4.26
CA GLN A 66 -10.03 -20.01 -4.72
C GLN A 66 -10.68 -19.17 -3.61
N ASN A 67 -10.49 -19.57 -2.35
CA ASN A 67 -11.00 -18.85 -1.18
C ASN A 67 -10.12 -17.65 -0.78
N PHE A 68 -8.98 -17.45 -1.45
CA PHE A 68 -8.15 -16.25 -1.30
C PHE A 68 -8.52 -15.13 -2.30
N TYR A 69 -9.61 -15.29 -3.05
CA TYR A 69 -10.11 -14.26 -3.96
C TYR A 69 -10.45 -12.97 -3.21
N ASN A 70 -10.03 -11.84 -3.78
CA ASN A 70 -10.20 -10.51 -3.20
C ASN A 70 -11.32 -9.77 -3.94
N LYS A 71 -12.48 -9.61 -3.29
CA LYS A 71 -13.65 -8.92 -3.86
C LYS A 71 -13.43 -7.43 -4.08
N LEU A 72 -12.60 -6.79 -3.25
CA LEU A 72 -12.30 -5.35 -3.37
C LEU A 72 -11.55 -5.04 -4.67
N ASN A 73 -10.63 -5.92 -5.05
CA ASN A 73 -9.79 -5.76 -6.24
C ASN A 73 -10.21 -6.65 -7.42
N ASP A 74 -11.32 -7.41 -7.29
CA ASP A 74 -11.80 -8.37 -8.30
C ASP A 74 -10.69 -9.28 -8.85
N THR A 75 -9.85 -9.82 -7.96
CA THR A 75 -8.63 -10.54 -8.36
C THR A 75 -8.37 -11.78 -7.51
N ASN A 76 -7.85 -12.81 -8.18
CA ASN A 76 -7.31 -13.99 -7.53
C ASN A 76 -5.91 -13.72 -6.95
N ILE A 77 -5.58 -14.45 -5.89
CA ILE A 77 -4.20 -14.51 -5.38
C ILE A 77 -3.27 -15.13 -6.45
N SER A 78 -2.00 -14.74 -6.43
CA SER A 78 -0.98 -15.38 -7.28
C SER A 78 -0.61 -16.77 -6.75
N ASP A 79 -0.20 -17.67 -7.64
CA ASP A 79 0.28 -19.01 -7.25
C ASP A 79 1.49 -18.93 -6.31
N ASP A 80 2.38 -17.96 -6.51
CA ASP A 80 3.57 -17.73 -5.68
C ASP A 80 3.21 -17.27 -4.26
N ASP A 81 2.21 -16.41 -4.13
CA ASP A 81 1.72 -15.95 -2.82
C ASP A 81 1.01 -17.08 -2.07
N TYR A 82 0.20 -17.88 -2.78
CA TYR A 82 -0.46 -19.03 -2.16
C TYR A 82 0.53 -20.14 -1.78
N ALA A 83 1.54 -20.40 -2.62
CA ALA A 83 2.64 -21.31 -2.28
C ALA A 83 3.40 -20.84 -1.04
N HIS A 84 3.61 -19.53 -0.90
CA HIS A 84 4.20 -18.95 0.30
C HIS A 84 3.31 -19.15 1.54
N ALA A 85 1.99 -18.93 1.44
CA ALA A 85 1.04 -19.18 2.53
C ALA A 85 1.10 -20.63 3.03
N ARG A 86 1.09 -21.60 2.10
CA ARG A 86 1.25 -23.03 2.43
C ARG A 86 2.57 -23.31 3.13
N LYS A 87 3.67 -22.74 2.63
CA LYS A 87 4.99 -22.90 3.25
C LYS A 87 5.03 -22.36 4.67
N VAL A 88 4.39 -21.21 4.93
CA VAL A 88 4.27 -20.65 6.29
C VAL A 88 3.45 -21.58 7.17
N TRP A 89 2.27 -22.02 6.71
CA TRP A 89 1.41 -22.94 7.43
C TRP A 89 2.14 -24.21 7.87
N GLU A 90 2.84 -24.86 6.93
CA GLU A 90 3.61 -26.08 7.18
C GLU A 90 4.82 -25.82 8.08
N SER A 91 5.58 -24.74 7.84
CA SER A 91 6.81 -24.45 8.60
C SER A 91 6.55 -24.09 10.05
N PHE A 92 5.40 -23.48 10.35
CA PHE A 92 5.01 -23.11 11.72
C PHE A 92 4.09 -24.15 12.37
N GLU A 93 3.80 -25.26 11.70
CA GLU A 93 3.00 -26.38 12.21
C GLU A 93 1.63 -25.93 12.74
N LEU A 94 1.01 -25.00 12.02
CA LEU A 94 -0.25 -24.37 12.43
C LEU A 94 -1.40 -25.37 12.34
N LYS A 95 -2.26 -25.34 13.37
CA LYS A 95 -3.36 -26.31 13.54
C LYS A 95 -4.72 -25.74 13.20
N SER A 96 -4.85 -24.42 13.16
CA SER A 96 -6.11 -23.75 12.84
C SER A 96 -5.89 -22.46 12.08
N LEU A 97 -6.93 -22.02 11.37
CA LEU A 97 -6.93 -20.73 10.68
C LEU A 97 -6.80 -19.55 11.66
N GLY A 98 -7.26 -19.73 12.90
CA GLY A 98 -7.03 -18.81 14.01
C GLY A 98 -5.55 -18.64 14.35
N GLU A 99 -4.80 -19.73 14.49
CA GLU A 99 -3.34 -19.65 14.72
C GLU A 99 -2.61 -18.99 13.53
N TYR A 100 -3.08 -19.22 12.30
CA TYR A 100 -2.57 -18.52 11.11
C TYR A 100 -2.88 -17.02 11.12
N SER A 101 -4.09 -16.64 11.55
CA SER A 101 -4.48 -15.24 11.73
C SER A 101 -3.62 -14.54 12.80
N ASP A 102 -3.39 -15.21 13.93
CA ASP A 102 -2.55 -14.69 15.01
C ASP A 102 -1.11 -14.50 14.54
N LEU A 103 -0.54 -15.48 13.83
CA LEU A 103 0.80 -15.36 13.26
C LEU A 103 0.86 -14.21 12.24
N TYR A 104 -0.15 -14.08 11.38
CA TYR A 104 -0.25 -13.01 10.40
C TYR A 104 -0.24 -11.64 11.08
N MET A 105 -1.09 -11.41 12.09
CA MET A 105 -1.15 -10.15 12.83
C MET A 105 0.13 -9.87 13.62
N ARG A 106 0.68 -10.89 14.29
CA ARG A 106 1.96 -10.78 15.03
C ARG A 106 3.14 -10.50 14.12
N THR A 107 3.02 -10.73 12.82
CA THR A 107 4.05 -10.40 11.83
C THR A 107 3.81 -9.03 11.21
N ASP A 108 2.58 -8.72 10.81
CA ASP A 108 2.22 -7.49 10.11
C ASP A 108 2.42 -6.24 10.98
N ILE A 109 2.06 -6.33 12.28
CA ILE A 109 2.20 -5.20 13.21
C ILE A 109 3.67 -4.80 13.43
N PRO A 110 4.60 -5.71 13.80
CA PRO A 110 6.02 -5.36 13.90
C PRO A 110 6.64 -4.92 12.58
N LEU A 111 6.27 -5.52 11.46
CA LEU A 111 6.75 -5.09 10.14
C LEU A 111 6.36 -3.63 9.86
N LEU A 112 5.10 -3.28 10.10
CA LEU A 112 4.64 -1.90 9.95
C LEU A 112 5.35 -0.96 10.92
N ALA A 113 5.59 -1.39 12.16
CA ALA A 113 6.32 -0.60 13.14
C ALA A 113 7.78 -0.34 12.69
N ASP A 114 8.48 -1.35 12.17
CA ASP A 114 9.84 -1.20 11.65
C ASP A 114 9.88 -0.24 10.44
N VAL A 115 8.89 -0.33 9.53
CA VAL A 115 8.72 0.62 8.41
C VAL A 115 8.56 2.04 8.93
N MET A 116 7.67 2.25 9.90
CA MET A 116 7.38 3.58 10.44
C MET A 116 8.57 4.17 11.19
N GLU A 117 9.27 3.38 12.01
CA GLU A 117 10.44 3.85 12.73
C GLU A 117 11.59 4.22 11.77
N ASN A 118 11.81 3.46 10.69
CA ASN A 118 12.80 3.85 9.70
C ASN A 118 12.37 5.11 8.93
N PHE A 119 11.08 5.23 8.60
CA PHE A 119 10.55 6.43 7.95
C PHE A 119 10.76 7.68 8.83
N ARG A 120 10.50 7.58 10.14
CA ARG A 120 10.74 8.66 11.11
C ARG A 120 12.23 9.02 11.20
N ALA A 121 13.10 8.02 11.34
CA ALA A 121 14.54 8.24 11.42
C ALA A 121 15.10 8.93 10.17
N SER A 122 14.68 8.46 8.98
CA SER A 122 15.11 9.00 7.69
C SER A 122 14.56 10.42 7.46
N SER A 123 13.30 10.65 7.81
CA SER A 123 12.63 11.95 7.72
C SER A 123 13.26 12.98 8.64
N LEU A 124 13.51 12.62 9.90
CA LEU A 124 14.17 13.49 10.86
C LEU A 124 15.59 13.83 10.43
N LYS A 125 16.33 12.87 9.87
CA LYS A 125 17.68 13.11 9.34
C LYS A 125 17.68 14.05 8.11
N THR A 126 16.71 13.91 7.22
CA THR A 126 16.69 14.60 5.92
C THR A 126 16.07 15.99 6.02
N TYR A 127 14.92 16.10 6.69
CA TYR A 127 14.11 17.32 6.76
C TYR A 127 14.14 17.98 8.14
N GLY A 128 14.62 17.26 9.18
CA GLY A 128 14.62 17.75 10.55
C GLY A 128 13.20 17.93 11.11
N LEU A 129 12.23 17.20 10.57
CA LEU A 129 10.85 17.14 11.03
C LEU A 129 10.50 15.66 11.23
N ASP A 130 9.81 15.34 12.31
CA ASP A 130 9.36 13.98 12.58
C ASP A 130 7.91 13.81 12.07
N PRO A 131 7.66 12.89 11.12
CA PRO A 131 6.33 12.71 10.53
C PRO A 131 5.28 12.24 11.54
N ALA A 132 5.66 11.67 12.69
CA ALA A 132 4.71 11.25 13.72
C ALA A 132 3.95 12.42 14.39
N TRP A 133 4.40 13.67 14.20
CA TRP A 133 3.69 14.86 14.67
C TRP A 133 2.57 15.33 13.74
N TYR A 134 2.39 14.65 12.60
CA TYR A 134 1.46 15.04 11.56
C TYR A 134 0.37 13.98 11.38
N TYR A 135 -0.87 14.42 11.23
CA TYR A 135 -2.00 13.51 10.98
C TYR A 135 -1.94 12.85 9.60
N THR A 136 -1.37 13.55 8.60
CA THR A 136 -1.33 13.08 7.22
C THR A 136 0.00 13.45 6.55
N MET A 137 0.40 12.64 5.56
CA MET A 137 1.63 12.86 4.79
C MET A 137 1.63 14.21 4.06
N PRO A 138 0.53 14.68 3.44
CA PRO A 138 0.52 16.00 2.80
C PRO A 138 0.77 17.17 3.77
N GLY A 139 0.29 17.07 5.01
CA GLY A 139 0.58 18.10 6.04
C GLY A 139 2.07 18.11 6.41
N TYR A 140 2.66 16.93 6.57
CA TYR A 140 4.09 16.78 6.82
C TYR A 140 4.93 17.33 5.65
N THR A 141 4.61 16.98 4.41
CA THR A 141 5.38 17.42 3.23
C THR A 141 5.23 18.92 2.98
N TRP A 142 4.06 19.48 3.28
CA TRP A 142 3.83 20.93 3.22
C TRP A 142 4.76 21.70 4.17
N ASP A 143 4.84 21.27 5.43
CA ASP A 143 5.75 21.88 6.40
C ASP A 143 7.23 21.67 6.05
N CYS A 144 7.59 20.50 5.51
CA CYS A 144 8.92 20.27 4.96
C CYS A 144 9.26 21.28 3.85
N MET A 145 8.32 21.52 2.92
CA MET A 145 8.47 22.49 1.84
C MET A 145 8.60 23.92 2.37
N LEU A 146 7.79 24.32 3.34
CA LEU A 146 7.87 25.64 3.95
C LEU A 146 9.20 25.85 4.69
N LYS A 147 9.66 24.84 5.44
CA LYS A 147 10.96 24.87 6.13
C LYS A 147 12.13 24.95 5.15
N TYR A 148 12.05 24.21 4.04
CA TYR A 148 13.09 24.21 3.02
C TYR A 148 13.17 25.53 2.25
N THR A 149 12.02 26.08 1.84
CA THR A 149 11.96 27.32 1.04
C THR A 149 12.04 28.60 1.88
N GLY A 150 11.66 28.55 3.17
CA GLY A 150 11.52 29.72 4.03
C GLY A 150 10.41 30.68 3.59
N CYS A 151 9.55 30.26 2.65
CA CYS A 151 8.50 31.10 2.10
C CYS A 151 7.41 31.39 3.15
N LYS A 152 7.00 32.66 3.25
CA LYS A 152 5.84 33.06 4.06
C LYS A 152 4.64 33.25 3.13
N LEU A 153 3.76 32.27 3.11
CA LEU A 153 2.54 32.33 2.31
C LEU A 153 1.60 33.41 2.86
N GLN A 154 1.08 34.22 1.95
CA GLN A 154 0.05 35.21 2.28
C GLN A 154 -1.32 34.58 2.16
N ILE A 155 -2.22 34.97 3.07
CA ILE A 155 -3.63 34.58 3.00
C ILE A 155 -4.28 35.38 1.87
N ILE A 156 -4.90 34.69 0.91
CA ILE A 156 -5.71 35.34 -0.13
C ILE A 156 -6.98 35.88 0.53
N LYS A 157 -7.18 37.20 0.50
CA LYS A 157 -8.32 37.88 1.11
C LYS A 157 -9.43 38.24 0.11
N ASP A 158 -9.08 38.33 -1.15
CA ASP A 158 -9.97 38.72 -2.23
C ASP A 158 -10.61 37.46 -2.86
N ILE A 159 -11.93 37.46 -2.97
CA ILE A 159 -12.69 36.36 -3.55
C ILE A 159 -12.38 36.17 -5.04
N ASP A 160 -12.13 37.26 -5.78
CA ASP A 160 -11.85 37.18 -7.21
C ASP A 160 -10.50 36.49 -7.46
N MET A 161 -9.52 36.71 -6.58
CA MET A 161 -8.24 36.00 -6.62
C MET A 161 -8.38 34.51 -6.29
N VAL A 162 -9.25 34.16 -5.33
CA VAL A 162 -9.54 32.75 -5.02
C VAL A 162 -10.19 32.09 -6.22
N MET A 163 -11.23 32.69 -6.80
CA MET A 163 -11.92 32.16 -7.98
C MET A 163 -10.97 32.01 -9.18
N PHE A 164 -10.07 32.97 -9.40
CA PHE A 164 -9.06 32.87 -10.45
C PHE A 164 -8.14 31.65 -10.26
N VAL A 165 -7.66 31.42 -9.03
CA VAL A 165 -6.80 30.26 -8.73
C VAL A 165 -7.58 28.96 -8.88
N GLU A 166 -8.79 28.86 -8.32
CA GLU A 166 -9.63 27.66 -8.41
C GLU A 166 -9.96 27.29 -9.86
N GLN A 167 -10.30 28.28 -10.69
CA GLN A 167 -10.56 28.08 -12.12
C GLN A 167 -9.30 27.67 -12.90
N ALA A 168 -8.10 27.93 -12.38
CA ALA A 168 -6.83 27.54 -12.99
C ALA A 168 -6.34 26.15 -12.53
N ILE A 169 -6.90 25.57 -11.46
CA ILE A 169 -6.51 24.23 -10.99
C ILE A 169 -6.88 23.20 -12.07
N ARG A 170 -5.87 22.44 -12.53
CA ARG A 170 -6.03 21.30 -13.44
C ARG A 170 -5.38 20.07 -12.80
N GLY A 171 -5.96 18.90 -13.02
CA GLY A 171 -5.34 17.63 -12.64
C GLY A 171 -4.16 17.29 -13.54
N GLY A 172 -3.56 16.11 -13.31
CA GLY A 172 -2.56 15.56 -14.21
C GLY A 172 -3.14 15.34 -15.62
N VAL A 173 -2.34 15.62 -16.65
CA VAL A 173 -2.71 15.35 -18.04
C VAL A 173 -2.82 13.84 -18.22
N SER A 174 -4.01 13.36 -18.59
CA SER A 174 -4.27 11.96 -18.94
C SER A 174 -4.74 11.90 -20.38
N VAL A 175 -3.96 11.31 -21.27
CA VAL A 175 -4.28 11.19 -22.70
C VAL A 175 -4.33 9.72 -23.08
N CYS A 176 -5.46 9.31 -23.64
CA CYS A 176 -5.60 8.02 -24.32
C CYS A 176 -5.57 8.29 -25.84
N CYS A 177 -4.42 8.06 -26.47
CA CYS A 177 -4.28 8.23 -27.91
C CYS A 177 -4.81 6.99 -28.64
N ASN A 178 -5.82 7.16 -29.50
CA ASN A 178 -6.18 6.14 -30.47
C ASN A 178 -5.25 6.27 -31.70
N ARG A 179 -4.59 5.18 -32.08
CA ARG A 179 -3.83 5.10 -33.33
C ARG A 179 -4.83 4.89 -34.46
N VAL A 180 -4.99 5.90 -35.33
CA VAL A 180 -5.72 5.74 -36.59
C VAL A 180 -4.68 5.51 -37.69
N LEU A 181 -4.80 4.42 -38.44
CA LEU A 181 -4.03 4.22 -39.67
C LEU A 181 -4.55 5.24 -40.70
N ALA A 182 -3.66 6.04 -41.25
CA ALA A 182 -4.01 6.98 -42.31
C ALA A 182 -4.15 6.23 -43.63
N ASP A 183 -5.24 5.49 -43.78
CA ASP A 183 -5.73 5.01 -45.07
C ASP A 183 -7.24 5.16 -45.06
N GLU A 184 -7.69 6.31 -45.58
CA GLU A 184 -8.94 6.58 -46.30
C GLU A 184 -9.40 8.02 -46.00
N VAL A 185 -9.46 8.82 -47.06
CA VAL A 185 -10.17 10.10 -47.08
C VAL A 185 -11.66 9.77 -46.89
N VAL A 186 -12.14 9.78 -45.64
CA VAL A 186 -13.57 9.69 -45.34
C VAL A 186 -14.10 11.10 -45.09
N SER A 187 -15.09 11.49 -45.88
CA SER A 187 -15.74 12.80 -45.85
C SER A 187 -16.38 13.09 -44.49
N GLU A 188 -16.48 14.38 -44.14
CA GLU A 188 -16.89 14.96 -42.83
C GLU A 188 -18.29 14.54 -42.28
N ALA A 189 -18.99 13.60 -42.90
CA ALA A 189 -20.38 13.27 -42.57
C ALA A 189 -20.57 12.24 -41.44
N ASP A 190 -19.57 11.43 -41.08
CA ASP A 190 -19.78 10.27 -40.20
C ASP A 190 -19.32 10.43 -38.74
N ALA A 191 -18.68 11.55 -38.39
CA ALA A 191 -18.13 11.75 -37.04
C ALA A 191 -19.16 12.10 -35.94
N VAL A 192 -20.43 12.37 -36.29
CA VAL A 192 -21.43 12.87 -35.32
C VAL A 192 -22.27 11.75 -34.69
N LYS A 193 -22.15 10.48 -35.11
CA LYS A 193 -23.11 9.44 -34.70
C LYS A 193 -22.80 8.63 -33.44
N ASN A 194 -21.60 8.72 -32.86
CA ASN A 194 -21.23 7.84 -31.74
C ASN A 194 -20.84 8.61 -30.47
N VAL A 195 -21.77 9.42 -29.96
CA VAL A 195 -21.80 9.81 -28.55
C VAL A 195 -23.20 9.54 -28.01
N LYS A 196 -23.38 8.38 -27.37
CA LYS A 196 -24.42 8.10 -26.38
C LYS A 196 -23.77 7.37 -25.21
#